data_AF-A0A2E2YTI5-F1
#
_entry.id   AF-A0A2E2YTI5-F1
#
_cell.length_a   1.000
_cell.length_b   1.000
_cell.length_c   1.000
_cell.angle_alpha   90.00
_cell.angle_beta   90.00
_cell.angle_gamma   90.00
#
_symmetry.space_group_name_H-M   'P 1'
#
loop_
_entity.id
_entity.type
_entity.pdbx_description
1 polymer ?
#
loop_
_entity_poly.entity_id
_entity_poly.type
_entity_poly.pdbx_seq_one_letter_code
_entity_poly.pdbx_strand_id
1 'polypeptide(L)' 'MTYFVYYLLIVAGSCLSTVGLLLWNAHDFETFGILMSDGWRIHPVHILILGVSMTVPAIWEIFQRSNGKSPRDD' A
#
# COMPACT_ATOMS: atom_id res chain seq x y z
N MET A 1 -12.33 15.55 8.36
CA MET A 1 -12.69 14.49 7.39
C MET A 1 -11.49 13.92 6.64
N THR A 2 -10.51 14.73 6.22
CA THR A 2 -9.36 14.26 5.41
C THR A 2 -8.47 13.20 6.10
N TYR A 3 -8.21 13.32 7.41
CA TYR A 3 -7.44 12.29 8.16
C TYR A 3 -8.11 10.92 8.15
N PHE A 4 -9.45 10.88 8.19
CA PHE A 4 -10.21 9.63 8.14
C PHE A 4 -10.03 8.93 6.77
N VAL A 5 -9.96 9.70 5.69
CA VAL A 5 -9.70 9.16 4.34
C VAL A 5 -8.29 8.56 4.25
N TYR A 6 -7.25 9.26 4.73
CA TYR A 6 -5.89 8.72 4.75
C TYR A 6 -5.78 7.49 5.64
N TYR A 7 -6.45 7.48 6.79
CA TYR A 7 -6.52 6.32 7.65
C TYR A 7 -7.16 5.11 6.93
N LEU A 8 -8.28 5.31 6.22
CA LEU A 8 -8.88 4.24 5.41
C LEU A 8 -7.96 3.76 4.28
N LEU A 9 -7.22 4.66 3.63
CA LEU A 9 -6.23 4.30 2.61
C LEU A 9 -5.09 3.44 3.18
N ILE A 10 -4.63 3.76 4.39
CA ILE A 10 -3.62 2.95 5.09
C ILE A 10 -4.16 1.57 5.44
N VAL A 11 -5.38 1.49 5.97
CA VAL A 11 -6.01 0.21 6.30
C VAL A 11 -6.23 -0.64 5.05
N ALA A 12 -6.76 -0.05 3.99
CA ALA A 12 -6.97 -0.72 2.71
C ALA A 12 -5.64 -1.17 2.09
N GLY A 13 -4.65 -0.26 2.03
CA GLY A 13 -3.32 -0.56 1.50
C GLY A 13 -2.59 -1.64 2.32
N SER A 14 -2.77 -1.65 3.64
CA SER A 14 -2.24 -2.72 4.51
C SER A 14 -2.90 -4.06 4.21
N CYS A 15 -4.24 -4.11 4.10
CA CYS A 15 -4.95 -5.32 3.70
C CYS A 15 -4.49 -5.85 2.33
N LEU A 16 -4.39 -4.96 1.33
CA LEU A 16 -3.91 -5.31 -0.01
C LEU A 16 -2.47 -5.84 0.02
N SER A 17 -1.61 -5.24 0.84
CA SER A 17 -0.23 -5.71 1.02
C SER A 17 -0.19 -7.09 1.66
N THR A 18 -1.00 -7.33 2.70
CA THR A 18 -1.12 -8.65 3.34
C THR A 18 -1.64 -9.70 2.36
N VAL A 19 -2.69 -9.38 1.59
CA VAL A 19 -3.24 -10.29 0.58
C VAL A 19 -2.21 -10.57 -0.52
N GLY A 20 -1.50 -9.54 -1.00
CA GLY A 20 -0.43 -9.68 -1.98
C GLY A 20 0.70 -10.57 -1.47
N LEU A 21 1.12 -10.42 -0.21
CA LEU A 21 2.12 -11.28 0.43
C LEU A 21 1.65 -12.71 0.60
N LEU A 22 0.40 -12.94 1.03
CA LEU A 22 -0.17 -14.27 1.19
C LEU A 22 -0.28 -15.00 -0.15
N LEU A 23 -0.74 -14.31 -1.19
CA LEU A 23 -0.81 -14.85 -2.55
C LEU A 23 0.59 -15.12 -3.10
N TRP A 24 1.53 -14.21 -2.89
CA TRP A 24 2.90 -14.41 -3.35
C TRP A 24 3.58 -15.59 -2.64
N ASN A 25 3.33 -15.76 -1.34
CA ASN A 25 3.76 -16.91 -0.57
C ASN A 25 3.09 -18.22 -1.06
N ALA A 26 1.80 -18.19 -1.41
CA ALA A 26 1.10 -19.35 -1.99
C ALA A 26 1.62 -19.75 -3.38
N HIS A 27 2.37 -18.86 -4.04
CA HIS A 27 3.08 -19.08 -5.29
C HIS A 27 4.59 -19.29 -5.07
N ASP A 28 5.02 -19.76 -3.89
CA ASP A 28 6.42 -20.06 -3.55
C ASP A 28 7.40 -18.89 -3.78
N PHE A 29 6.92 -17.66 -3.61
CA PHE A 29 7.66 -16.43 -3.88
C PHE A 29 8.22 -16.33 -5.30
N GLU A 30 7.62 -17.02 -6.26
CA GLU A 30 8.02 -16.90 -7.65
C GLU A 30 7.93 -15.43 -8.10
N THR A 31 8.98 -14.98 -8.75
CA THR A 31 9.09 -13.64 -9.36
C THR A 31 9.10 -13.74 -10.89
N PHE A 32 9.09 -14.96 -11.41
CA PHE A 32 9.06 -15.25 -12.83
C PHE A 32 7.70 -14.83 -13.40
N GLY A 33 7.69 -13.88 -14.34
CA GLY A 33 6.44 -13.31 -14.90
C GLY A 33 6.02 -11.95 -14.35
N ILE A 34 6.78 -11.33 -13.43
CA ILE A 34 6.57 -9.91 -13.06
C ILE A 34 6.78 -8.99 -14.27
N LEU A 35 7.73 -9.33 -15.16
CA LEU A 35 8.05 -8.55 -16.36
C LEU A 35 7.55 -9.19 -17.67
N MET A 36 7.39 -10.52 -17.69
CA MET A 36 6.83 -11.29 -18.81
C MET A 36 5.40 -11.70 -18.45
N SER A 37 4.50 -10.74 -18.61
CA SER A 37 3.06 -10.95 -18.56
C SER A 37 2.67 -11.88 -19.70
N ASP A 38 2.51 -13.18 -19.41
CA ASP A 38 2.06 -14.22 -20.35
C ASP A 38 0.55 -14.10 -20.66
N GLY A 39 0.12 -12.88 -21.00
CA GLY A 39 -1.29 -12.47 -21.04
C GLY A 39 -1.68 -11.74 -19.76
N TRP A 40 -2.81 -11.03 -19.79
CA TRP A 40 -3.34 -10.11 -18.78
C TRP A 40 -3.62 -10.69 -17.37
N ARG A 41 -2.86 -11.68 -16.90
CA ARG A 41 -2.96 -12.24 -15.56
C ARG A 41 -2.22 -11.33 -14.58
N ILE A 42 -2.99 -10.78 -13.65
CA ILE A 42 -2.47 -9.99 -12.53
C ILE A 42 -1.63 -10.91 -11.64
N HIS A 43 -0.30 -10.72 -11.64
CA HIS A 43 0.61 -11.42 -10.72
C HIS A 43 0.38 -10.93 -9.27
N PRO A 44 0.46 -11.79 -8.24
CA PRO A 44 0.31 -11.41 -6.82
C PRO A 44 1.12 -10.20 -6.37
N VAL A 45 2.32 -10.03 -6.94
CA VAL A 45 3.21 -8.89 -6.67
C VAL A 45 2.59 -7.54 -7.09
N HIS A 46 1.72 -7.49 -8.11
CA HIS A 46 1.02 -6.25 -8.46
C HIS A 46 0.07 -5.81 -7.35
N ILE A 47 -0.61 -6.76 -6.69
CA ILE A 47 -1.51 -6.49 -5.56
C ILE A 47 -0.69 -5.95 -4.37
N LEU A 48 0.49 -6.53 -4.14
CA LEU A 48 1.43 -6.05 -3.12
C LEU A 48 1.91 -4.63 -3.41
N ILE A 49 2.35 -4.34 -4.63
CA ILE A 49 2.78 -3.01 -5.06
C ILE A 49 1.65 -2.00 -4.90
N LEU A 50 0.43 -2.37 -5.26
CA LEU A 50 -0.74 -1.52 -5.10
C LEU A 50 -0.98 -1.18 -3.62
N GLY A 51 -0.94 -2.19 -2.74
CA GLY A 51 -1.07 -1.98 -1.30
C GLY A 51 -0.01 -1.04 -0.71
N VAL A 52 1.25 -1.24 -1.08
CA VAL A 52 2.37 -0.39 -0.62
C VAL A 52 2.24 1.03 -1.17
N SER A 53 1.88 1.18 -2.45
CA SER A 53 1.73 2.49 -3.10
C SER A 53 0.57 3.32 -2.56
N MET A 54 -0.46 2.69 -1.96
CA MET A 54 -1.51 3.41 -1.25
C MET A 54 -1.07 3.79 0.17
N THR A 55 -0.34 2.90 0.85
CA THR A 55 0.03 3.07 2.26
C THR A 55 1.09 4.14 2.46
N VAL A 56 2.18 4.11 1.68
CA VAL A 56 3.33 5.03 1.87
C VAL A 56 2.95 6.50 1.69
N PRO A 57 2.25 6.92 0.61
CA PRO A 57 1.84 8.31 0.45
C PRO A 57 0.81 8.75 1.50
N ALA A 58 -0.10 7.86 1.90
CA ALA A 58 -1.09 8.18 2.93
C ALA A 58 -0.43 8.41 4.30
N ILE A 59 0.55 7.60 4.68
CA ILE A 59 1.36 7.83 5.91
C ILE A 59 2.10 9.16 5.80
N TRP A 60 2.72 9.42 4.65
CA TRP A 60 3.48 10.64 4.42
C TRP A 60 2.61 11.90 4.54
N GLU A 61 1.41 11.90 3.98
CA GLU A 61 0.44 12.99 4.12
C GLU A 61 0.02 13.22 5.57
N ILE A 62 -0.22 12.15 6.33
CA ILE A 62 -0.54 12.27 7.77
C ILE A 62 0.64 12.89 8.52
N PHE A 63 1.87 12.44 8.24
CA PHE A 63 3.07 12.95 8.89
C PHE A 63 3.32 14.42 8.58
N GLN A 64 3.23 14.84 7.31
CA GLN A 64 3.37 16.26 6.94
C GLN A 64 2.34 17.14 7.63
N ARG A 65 1.08 16.69 7.66
CA ARG A 65 -0.02 17.45 8.30
C ARG A 65 0.09 17.46 9.83
N SER A 66 0.73 16.45 10.42
CA SER A 66 1.04 16.40 11.85
C SER A 66 2.19 17.34 12.20
N ASN A 67 3.27 17.35 11.40
CA ASN A 67 4.44 18.21 11.64
C ASN A 67 4.21 19.69 11.33
N GLY A 68 3.21 20.02 10.50
CA GLY A 68 2.81 21.40 10.23
C GLY A 68 2.01 22.06 11.36
N LYS A 69 1.68 21.34 12.44
CA LYS A 69 1.05 21.88 13.65
C LYS A 69 2.06 21.89 14.79
N SER A 70 2.68 23.04 15.01
CA SER A 70 3.46 23.29 16.22
C SER A 70 2.51 23.19 17.43
N PRO A 71 2.84 22.46 18.51
CA PRO A 71 2.07 22.43 19.76
C PRO A 71 1.97 23.78 20.50
N ARG A 72 2.36 24.89 19.86
CA ARG A 72 2.47 26.24 20.44
C ARG A 72 1.48 27.25 19.83
N ASP A 73 0.64 26.82 18.91
CA ASP A 73 -0.29 27.72 18.20
C ASP A 73 -1.74 27.59 18.72
N ASP A 74 -1.92 26.98 19.90
CA ASP A 74 -3.17 26.86 20.65
C ASP A 74 -3.13 27.76 21.90
#